data_AF-A0A7C5YCZ2-F1
#
_entry.id   AF-A0A7C5YCZ2-F1
#
_cell.length_a   1.000
_cell.length_b   1.000
_cell.length_c   1.000
_cell.angle_alpha   90.00
_cell.angle_beta   90.00
_cell.angle_gamma   90.00
#
_symmetry.space_group_name_H-M   'P 1'
#
loop_
_entity.id
_entity.type
_entity.pdbx_description
1 polymer ?
#
loop_
_entity_poly.entity_id
_entity_poly.type
_entity_poly.pdbx_seq_one_letter_code
_entity_poly.pdbx_strand_id
1 'polypeptide(L)' 'MVERDLLIFTVLVVIATLALIYVGELRPDAYLAITILTYFIYTSVNYGFRFRVKLKIIDVVLLITFALIVTYRVYEVLK' A
#
# COMPACT_ATOMS: atom_id res chain seq x y z
N MET A 1 7.74 0.72 -20.98
CA MET A 1 6.58 0.12 -20.26
C MET A 1 6.74 0.20 -18.75
N VAL A 2 7.87 -0.22 -18.17
CA VAL A 2 8.13 -0.16 -16.72
C VAL A 2 8.07 1.26 -16.14
N GLU A 3 8.56 2.26 -16.87
CA GLU A 3 8.55 3.66 -16.42
C GLU A 3 7.14 4.25 -16.29
N ARG A 4 6.25 3.97 -17.25
CA ARG A 4 4.85 4.40 -17.20
C ARG A 4 4.13 3.75 -16.01
N ASP A 5 4.40 2.47 -15.79
CA ASP A 5 3.81 1.71 -14.70
C ASP A 5 4.26 2.26 -13.33
N LEU A 6 5.54 2.63 -13.21
CA LEU A 6 6.06 3.33 -12.03
C LEU A 6 5.42 4.71 -11.84
N LEU A 7 5.28 5.50 -12.91
CA LEU A 7 4.63 6.81 -12.85
C LEU A 7 3.19 6.72 -12.36
N ILE A 8 2.40 5.77 -12.87
CA ILE A 8 1.01 5.56 -12.43
C ILE A 8 0.98 5.18 -10.95
N PHE A 9 1.85 4.26 -10.52
CA PHE A 9 1.96 3.87 -9.12
C PHE A 9 2.32 5.07 -8.23
N THR A 10 3.32 5.87 -8.60
CA THR A 10 3.72 7.07 -7.86
C THR A 10 2.57 8.07 -7.76
N VAL A 11 1.84 8.32 -8.84
CA VAL A 11 0.68 9.23 -8.83
C VAL A 11 -0.40 8.73 -7.87
N LEU A 12 -0.70 7.42 -7.88
CA LEU A 12 -1.67 6.84 -6.94
C LEU A 12 -1.24 7.02 -5.48
N VAL A 13 0.04 6.77 -5.17
CA VAL A 13 0.59 6.95 -3.81
C VAL A 13 0.53 8.41 -3.39
N VAL A 14 0.86 9.35 -4.29
CA VAL A 14 0.79 10.80 -4.00
C VAL A 14 -0.64 11.22 -3.70
N ILE A 15 -1.61 10.81 -4.52
CA ILE A 15 -3.03 11.12 -4.30
C ILE A 15 -3.51 10.57 -2.94
N ALA A 16 -3.17 9.31 -2.66
CA ALA A 16 -3.54 8.67 -1.39
C ALA A 16 -2.91 9.38 -0.18
N THR A 17 -1.65 9.79 -0.29
CA THR A 17 -0.93 10.54 0.75
C THR A 17 -1.54 11.91 0.97
N LEU A 18 -1.85 12.64 -0.10
CA LEU A 18 -2.51 13.94 -0.01
C LEU A 18 -3.90 13.83 0.62
N ALA A 19 -4.66 12.77 0.33
CA ALA A 19 -5.96 12.51 0.95
C ALA A 19 -5.83 12.32 2.47
N LEU A 20 -4.83 11.56 2.93
CA LEU A 20 -4.56 11.40 4.37
C LEU A 20 -4.18 12.72 5.04
N ILE A 21 -3.30 13.50 4.41
CA ILE A 21 -2.92 14.84 4.91
C ILE A 21 -4.14 15.74 5.02
N TYR A 22 -5.01 15.73 4.01
CA TYR A 22 -6.22 16.56 3.98
C TYR A 22 -7.22 16.22 5.10
N VAL A 23 -7.31 14.93 5.46
CA VAL A 23 -8.14 14.46 6.59
C VAL A 23 -7.46 14.75 7.95
N GLY A 24 -6.22 15.26 7.95
CA GLY A 24 -5.46 15.55 9.16
C GLY A 24 -4.86 14.31 9.81
N GLU A 25 -4.69 13.23 9.06
CA GLU A 25 -4.05 12.02 9.57
C GLU A 25 -2.55 12.26 9.77
N LEU A 26 -2.06 12.08 10.99
CA LEU A 26 -0.66 12.30 11.36
C LEU A 26 0.08 10.99 11.66
N ARG A 27 -0.64 9.87 11.75
CA ARG A 27 -0.10 8.61 12.24
C ARG A 27 0.66 7.90 11.12
N PRO A 28 1.98 7.64 11.28
CA PRO A 28 2.84 7.15 10.21
C PRO A 28 2.47 5.75 9.71
N ASP A 29 1.88 4.93 10.57
CA ASP A 29 1.40 3.59 10.21
C ASP A 29 0.17 3.62 9.28
N ALA A 30 -0.65 4.67 9.31
CA ALA A 30 -1.73 4.86 8.33
C ALA A 30 -1.16 5.12 6.92
N TYR A 31 -0.10 5.92 6.82
CA TYR A 31 0.63 6.16 5.57
C TYR A 31 1.31 4.90 5.04
N LEU A 32 1.88 4.08 5.93
CA LEU A 32 2.43 2.79 5.54
C LEU A 32 1.33 1.84 5.05
N ALA A 33 0.22 1.73 5.78
CA ALA A 33 -0.89 0.88 5.39
C ALA A 33 -1.49 1.25 4.03
N ILE A 34 -1.71 2.55 3.77
CA ILE A 34 -2.25 2.99 2.48
C ILE A 34 -1.28 2.70 1.34
N THR A 35 0.02 2.90 1.56
CA THR A 35 1.05 2.62 0.54
C THR A 35 1.11 1.14 0.19
N ILE A 36 1.05 0.26 1.20
CA ILE A 36 1.01 -1.20 1.00
C ILE A 36 -0.27 -1.60 0.26
N LEU A 37 -1.42 -1.01 0.64
CA LEU A 37 -2.68 -1.26 -0.03
C LEU A 37 -2.64 -0.83 -1.51
N THR A 38 -2.11 0.36 -1.80
CA THR A 38 -1.91 0.86 -3.17
C THR A 38 -1.03 -0.09 -3.98
N TYR A 39 0.04 -0.64 -3.39
CA TYR A 39 0.88 -1.65 -4.04
C TYR A 39 0.08 -2.89 -4.44
N PHE A 40 -0.74 -3.46 -3.54
CA PHE A 40 -1.55 -4.63 -3.85
C PHE A 40 -2.64 -4.37 -4.88
N ILE A 41 -3.31 -3.22 -4.80
CA ILE A 41 -4.32 -2.82 -5.80
C ILE A 41 -3.66 -2.70 -7.17
N TYR A 42 -2.56 -1.96 -7.25
CA TYR A 42 -1.86 -1.72 -8.51
C TYR A 42 -1.35 -3.02 -9.15
N THR A 43 -0.73 -3.90 -8.35
CA THR A 43 -0.21 -5.19 -8.82
C THR A 43 -1.31 -6.21 -9.15
N SER A 44 -2.51 -6.08 -8.56
CA SER A 44 -3.69 -6.87 -8.90
C SER A 44 -4.28 -6.45 -10.25
N VAL A 45 -4.33 -5.15 -10.54
CA VAL A 45 -4.83 -4.64 -11.84
C VAL A 45 -3.82 -4.88 -12.97
N ASN A 46 -2.53 -4.73 -12.70
CA ASN A 46 -1.47 -4.91 -13.68
C ASN A 46 -0.71 -6.24 -13.48
N TYR A 47 -1.37 -7.36 -13.82
CA TYR A 47 -0.82 -8.73 -13.72
C TYR A 47 0.55 -8.91 -14.40
N GLY A 48 0.84 -8.13 -15.46
CA GLY A 48 2.10 -8.18 -16.19
C GLY A 48 3.32 -7.69 -15.40
N PHE A 49 3.11 -6.93 -14.32
CA PHE A 49 4.17 -6.53 -13.39
C PHE A 49 4.51 -7.67 -12.42
N ARG A 50 3.49 -8.36 -11.91
CA ARG A 50 3.63 -9.46 -10.94
C ARG A 50 4.32 -10.70 -11.53
N PHE A 51 4.04 -11.00 -12.80
CA PHE A 51 4.60 -12.18 -13.48
C PHE A 51 6.09 -12.05 -13.79
N ARG A 52 6.59 -10.82 -13.99
CA ARG A 52 7.99 -10.57 -14.36
C ARG A 52 8.98 -10.68 -13.21
N VAL A 53 8.55 -10.36 -11.98
CA VAL A 53 9.51 -10.12 -10.88
C VAL A 53 9.49 -11.22 -9.80
N LYS A 54 8.60 -12.23 -9.87
CA LYS A 54 8.51 -13.33 -8.87
C LYS A 54 8.68 -12.84 -7.41
N LEU A 55 8.07 -11.69 -7.07
CA LEU A 55 8.22 -11.00 -5.78
C LEU A 55 7.43 -11.64 -4.62
N LYS A 56 7.27 -12.98 -4.62
CA LYS A 56 6.43 -13.68 -3.65
C LYS A 56 6.81 -13.38 -2.20
N ILE A 57 8.10 -13.21 -1.91
CA ILE A 57 8.58 -12.90 -0.56
C ILE A 57 8.17 -11.48 -0.15
N ILE A 58 8.31 -10.50 -1.05
CA ILE A 58 7.93 -9.11 -0.79
C ILE A 58 6.41 -9.01 -0.60
N ASP A 59 5.62 -9.69 -1.44
CA ASP A 59 4.17 -9.78 -1.26
C ASP A 59 3.82 -10.33 0.13
N VAL A 60 4.47 -11.41 0.58
CA VAL A 60 4.20 -11.99 1.91
C VAL A 60 4.58 -11.02 3.03
N VAL A 61 5.76 -10.40 2.96
CA VAL A 61 6.21 -9.43 3.98
C VAL A 61 5.26 -8.25 4.05
N LEU A 62 4.91 -7.64 2.92
CA LEU A 62 3.99 -6.51 2.87
C LEU A 62 2.60 -6.89 3.41
N LEU A 63 2.10 -8.08 3.09
CA LEU A 63 0.81 -8.55 3.58
C LEU A 63 0.83 -8.74 5.11
N ILE A 64 1.89 -9.32 5.66
CA ILE A 64 2.05 -9.50 7.11
C ILE A 64 2.11 -8.13 7.80
N THR A 65 2.92 -7.20 7.29
CA THR A 65 3.01 -5.84 7.83
C THR A 65 1.65 -5.14 7.81
N PHE A 66 0.91 -5.23 6.71
CA PHE A 66 -0.43 -4.66 6.60
C PHE A 66 -1.40 -5.27 7.62
N ALA A 67 -1.41 -6.61 7.73
CA ALA A 67 -2.26 -7.31 8.68
C ALA A 67 -1.97 -6.92 10.14
N LEU A 68 -0.68 -6.76 10.51
CA LEU A 68 -0.29 -6.31 11.84
C LEU A 68 -0.79 -4.89 12.14
N ILE A 69 -0.62 -3.95 11.19
CA ILE A 69 -1.10 -2.57 11.36
C ILE A 69 -2.62 -2.57 11.56
N VAL A 70 -3.36 -3.25 10.69
CA VAL A 70 -4.83 -3.31 10.77
C VAL A 70 -5.28 -3.97 12.07
N THR A 71 -4.68 -5.09 12.46
CA THR A 71 -5.03 -5.81 13.69
C THR A 71 -4.79 -4.95 14.93
N TYR A 72 -3.64 -4.28 14.99
CA TYR A 72 -3.32 -3.36 16.08
C TYR A 72 -4.34 -2.23 16.19
N ARG A 73 -4.73 -1.63 15.06
CA ARG A 73 -5.73 -0.55 15.03
C ARG A 73 -7.12 -1.01 15.42
N VAL A 74 -7.55 -2.18 14.95
CA VAL A 74 -8.83 -2.77 15.34
C VAL A 74 -8.86 -3.02 16.85
N TYR A 75 -7.76 -3.53 17.41
CA TYR A 75 -7.65 -3.74 18.85
C TYR A 75 -7.70 -2.42 19.65
N GLU A 76 -7.01 -1.39 19.19
CA GLU A 76 -7.02 -0.06 19.83
C GLU A 76 -8.42 0.58 19.82
N VAL A 77 -9.17 0.46 18.71
CA VAL A 77 -10.53 1.00 18.60
C VAL A 77 -11.54 0.24 19.47
N LEU A 78 -11.33 -1.07 19.67
CA LEU A 78 -12.21 -1.92 20.46
C LEU A 78 -12.00 -1.77 21.98
N LYS A 79 -10.92 -1.12 22.42
CA LYS A 79 -10.56 -0.94 23.83
C LYS A 79 -10.92 0.46 24.32
#